data_AF-A0A3D3EX23-F1
#
_entry.id   AF-A0A3D3EX23-F1
#
_cell.length_a   1.000
_cell.length_b   1.000
_cell.length_c   1.000
_cell.angle_alpha   90.00
_cell.angle_beta   90.00
_cell.angle_gamma   90.00
#
_symmetry.space_group_name_H-M   'P 1'
#
loop_
_entity.id
_entity.type
_entity.pdbx_description
1 polymer ?
#
loop_
_entity_poly.entity_id
_entity_poly.type
_entity_poly.pdbx_seq_one_letter_code
_entity_poly.pdbx_strand_id
1 'polypeptide(L)'
;MPDLIKNLFWLWLLVLIVINVIPIGNNTNQSLNRNMLWVFRLDYLAHSIMILCFAFIWVLAAIHHVRIFKQYDALKYSAIVLAAGICLELLQLAVPWRSFNPVDMIYNLGGAILAIFFIALSNSLGRQ
;
A
#
# COMPACT_ATOMS: atom_id res chain seq x y z
N MET A 1 -7.96 -11.73 -19.33
CA MET A 1 -7.82 -10.48 -18.55
C MET A 1 -8.11 -10.64 -17.05
N PRO A 2 -9.12 -11.41 -16.59
CA PRO A 2 -9.41 -11.53 -15.15
C PRO A 2 -8.23 -11.99 -14.29
N ASP A 3 -7.45 -12.95 -14.79
CA ASP A 3 -6.29 -13.47 -14.06
C ASP A 3 -5.17 -12.43 -13.98
N LEU A 4 -5.03 -11.56 -14.98
CA LEU A 4 -4.03 -10.48 -14.96
C LEU A 4 -4.31 -9.48 -13.83
N ILE A 5 -5.56 -9.07 -13.65
CA ILE A 5 -5.93 -8.08 -12.61
C ILE A 5 -5.79 -8.70 -11.21
N LYS A 6 -6.17 -9.97 -11.03
CA LYS A 6 -5.93 -10.70 -9.78
C LYS A 6 -4.44 -10.83 -9.49
N ASN A 7 -3.64 -11.18 -10.49
CA ASN A 7 -2.20 -11.27 -10.36
C ASN A 7 -1.59 -9.91 -10.04
N LEU A 8 -2.11 -8.82 -10.60
CA LEU A 8 -1.63 -7.46 -10.32
C LEU A 8 -1.82 -7.11 -8.84
N PHE A 9 -2.97 -7.45 -8.24
CA PHE A 9 -3.20 -7.26 -6.80
C PHE A 9 -2.15 -7.98 -5.94
N TRP A 10 -1.95 -9.28 -6.20
CA TRP A 10 -1.00 -10.10 -5.43
C TRP A 10 0.45 -9.70 -5.69
N LEU A 11 0.79 -9.37 -6.94
CA LEU A 11 2.11 -8.90 -7.33
C LEU A 11 2.41 -7.56 -6.66
N TRP A 12 1.46 -6.63 -6.61
CA TRP A 12 1.65 -5.35 -5.93
C TRP A 12 1.91 -5.56 -4.43
N LEU A 13 1.12 -6.40 -3.77
CA LEU A 13 1.36 -6.74 -2.36
C LEU A 13 2.76 -7.35 -2.15
N LEU A 14 3.17 -8.28 -3.02
CA LEU A 14 4.51 -8.87 -2.97
C LEU A 14 5.61 -7.83 -3.16
N VAL A 15 5.46 -6.91 -4.13
CA VAL A 15 6.40 -5.80 -4.37
C VAL A 15 6.54 -4.93 -3.12
N LEU A 16 5.43 -4.57 -2.46
CA LEU A 16 5.47 -3.79 -1.22
C LEU A 16 6.24 -4.51 -0.11
N ILE A 17 6.01 -5.82 0.06
CA ILE A 17 6.74 -6.64 1.04
C ILE A 17 8.24 -6.65 0.72
N VAL A 18 8.61 -6.91 -0.54
CA VAL A 18 10.01 -6.99 -0.99
C VAL A 18 10.72 -5.65 -0.77
N ILE A 19 10.11 -4.52 -1.13
CA ILE A 19 10.69 -3.18 -0.96
C ILE A 19 10.82 -2.81 0.52
N ASN A 20 9.90 -3.28 1.39
CA ASN A 20 10.00 -3.06 2.84
C ASN A 20 11.16 -3.86 3.48
N VAL A 21 11.50 -5.03 2.93
CA VAL A 21 12.58 -5.88 3.46
C VAL A 21 13.95 -5.51 2.89
N ILE A 22 14.05 -5.29 1.58
CA ILE A 22 15.33 -5.07 0.90
C ILE A 22 15.81 -3.63 1.16
N PRO A 23 17.06 -3.43 1.59
CA PRO A 23 17.64 -2.10 1.70
C PRO A 23 17.94 -1.57 0.30
N ILE A 24 17.10 -0.67 -0.20
CA ILE A 24 17.33 0.00 -1.48
C ILE A 24 18.17 1.26 -1.21
N GLY A 25 19.49 1.11 -1.30
CA GLY A 25 20.45 2.21 -1.35
C GLY A 25 21.31 2.38 -0.09
N ASN A 26 22.59 1.99 -0.19
CA ASN A 26 23.61 2.26 0.83
C ASN A 26 24.21 3.68 0.73
N ASN A 27 23.90 4.45 -0.32
CA ASN A 27 24.56 5.74 -0.63
C ASN A 27 23.62 6.96 -0.67
N THR A 28 22.31 6.78 -0.53
CA THR A 28 21.34 7.89 -0.53
C THR A 28 21.20 8.57 0.85
N ASN A 29 21.77 7.99 1.90
CA ASN A 29 21.64 8.49 3.27
C ASN A 29 22.79 9.39 3.76
N GLN A 30 23.84 9.63 2.95
CA GLN A 30 25.02 10.41 3.41
C GLN A 30 25.13 11.86 2.89
N SER A 31 24.32 12.32 1.92
CA SER A 31 24.48 13.68 1.35
C SER A 31 23.32 14.66 1.61
N LEU A 32 22.35 14.34 2.46
CA LEU A 32 21.19 15.20 2.73
C LEU A 32 21.29 15.98 4.06
N ASN A 33 22.50 16.12 4.62
CA ASN A 33 22.76 16.85 5.86
C ASN A 33 22.91 18.38 5.68
N ARG A 34 22.11 19.02 4.82
CA ARG A 34 22.19 20.50 4.69
C ARG A 34 20.89 21.28 4.60
N ASN A 35 19.72 20.63 4.62
CA ASN A 35 18.42 21.33 4.67
C ASN A 35 17.39 20.52 5.46
N MET A 36 17.61 20.43 6.78
CA MET A 36 16.85 19.63 7.76
C MET A 36 15.33 19.93 7.84
N LEU A 37 14.86 20.99 7.17
CA LEU A 37 13.45 21.42 7.17
C LEU A 37 12.68 21.10 5.88
N TRP A 38 13.35 20.78 4.76
CA TRP A 38 12.73 20.44 3.47
C TRP A 38 12.88 18.97 3.06
N VAL A 39 13.77 18.22 3.73
CA VAL A 39 13.72 16.74 3.81
C VAL A 39 12.54 16.29 4.71
N PHE A 40 11.61 17.21 4.97
CA PHE A 40 10.29 16.89 5.47
C PHE A 40 9.51 16.10 4.39
N ARG A 41 9.70 14.79 4.47
CA ARG A 41 8.61 13.82 4.51
C ARG A 41 7.95 13.36 3.20
N LEU A 42 8.61 13.52 2.04
CA LEU A 42 8.15 12.89 0.79
C LEU A 42 8.10 11.35 0.88
N ASP A 43 8.97 10.76 1.69
CA ASP A 43 8.95 9.34 2.08
C ASP A 43 7.61 8.96 2.75
N TYR A 44 7.14 9.73 3.74
CA TYR A 44 5.84 9.48 4.38
C TYR A 44 4.67 9.62 3.40
N LEU A 45 4.72 10.59 2.47
CA LEU A 45 3.72 10.68 1.42
C LEU A 45 3.78 9.47 0.47
N ALA A 46 4.98 8.99 0.15
CA ALA A 46 5.18 7.79 -0.66
C ALA A 46 4.57 6.55 0.02
N HIS A 47 4.69 6.41 1.33
CA HIS A 47 4.01 5.37 2.12
C HIS A 47 2.50 5.36 1.87
N SER A 48 1.83 6.52 1.99
CA SER A 48 0.40 6.63 1.70
C SER A 48 0.07 6.31 0.24
N ILE A 49 0.85 6.82 -0.72
CA ILE A 49 0.61 6.62 -2.17
C ILE A 49 0.78 5.14 -2.55
N MET A 50 1.80 4.47 -2.02
CA MET A 50 2.07 3.05 -2.28
C MET A 50 0.89 2.17 -1.86
N ILE A 51 0.28 2.46 -0.72
CA ILE A 51 -0.95 1.78 -0.28
C ILE A 51 -2.16 2.21 -1.11
N LEU A 52 -2.27 3.50 -1.45
CA LEU A 52 -3.36 4.02 -2.28
C LEU A 52 -3.42 3.38 -3.66
N CYS A 53 -2.30 2.84 -4.17
CA CYS A 53 -2.28 2.09 -5.42
C CYS A 53 -3.25 0.89 -5.44
N PHE A 54 -3.58 0.32 -4.28
CA PHE A 54 -4.62 -0.70 -4.18
C PHE A 54 -6.01 -0.19 -4.60
N ALA A 55 -6.31 1.11 -4.42
CA ALA A 55 -7.56 1.69 -4.90
C ALA A 55 -7.63 1.71 -6.43
N PHE A 56 -6.53 2.03 -7.12
CA PHE A 56 -6.49 1.99 -8.58
C PHE A 56 -6.68 0.58 -9.12
N ILE A 57 -6.05 -0.42 -8.50
CA ILE A 57 -6.25 -1.83 -8.86
C ILE A 57 -7.72 -2.24 -8.66
N TRP A 58 -8.36 -1.79 -7.57
CA TRP A 58 -9.77 -2.05 -7.32
C TRP A 58 -10.68 -1.44 -8.39
N VAL A 59 -10.45 -0.17 -8.75
CA VAL A 59 -11.21 0.54 -9.77
C VAL A 59 -11.02 -0.10 -11.14
N LEU A 60 -9.79 -0.49 -11.50
CA LEU A 60 -9.52 -1.23 -12.73
C LEU A 60 -10.28 -2.57 -12.76
N ALA A 61 -10.28 -3.29 -11.65
CA ALA A 61 -11.07 -4.51 -11.51
C ALA A 61 -12.57 -4.25 -11.64
N ALA A 62 -13.07 -3.10 -11.17
CA ALA A 62 -14.47 -2.70 -11.27
C ALA A 62 -14.86 -2.39 -12.72
N ILE A 63 -14.04 -1.62 -13.44
CA ILE A 63 -14.25 -1.28 -14.87
C ILE A 63 -14.33 -2.54 -15.73
N HIS A 64 -13.52 -3.55 -15.43
CA HIS A 64 -13.52 -4.82 -16.16
C HIS A 64 -14.48 -5.90 -15.58
N HIS A 65 -15.33 -5.54 -14.61
CA HIS A 65 -16.25 -6.47 -13.92
C HIS A 65 -15.58 -7.73 -13.35
N VAL A 66 -14.31 -7.63 -12.94
CA VAL A 66 -13.53 -8.75 -12.38
C VAL A 66 -13.66 -8.73 -10.86
N ARG A 67 -14.08 -9.85 -10.26
CA ARG A 67 -14.00 -10.02 -8.80
C ARG A 67 -12.64 -10.59 -8.41
N ILE A 68 -11.96 -9.97 -7.44
CA ILE A 68 -10.65 -10.45 -6.96
C ILE A 68 -10.86 -11.70 -6.10
N PHE A 69 -11.84 -11.63 -5.19
CA PHE A 69 -12.29 -12.73 -4.35
C PHE A 69 -13.71 -13.16 -4.73
N LYS A 70 -13.98 -14.47 -4.65
CA LYS A 70 -15.29 -15.05 -5.03
C LYS A 70 -16.44 -14.56 -4.15
N GLN A 71 -16.19 -14.34 -2.86
CA GLN A 71 -17.18 -13.93 -1.86
C GLN A 71 -16.62 -12.84 -0.97
N TYR A 72 -17.48 -11.88 -0.59
CA TYR A 72 -17.15 -10.72 0.22
C TYR A 72 -15.97 -9.93 -0.35
N ASP A 73 -15.99 -9.68 -1.66
CA ASP A 73 -14.85 -9.16 -2.42
C ASP A 73 -14.31 -7.85 -1.84
N ALA A 74 -15.17 -6.82 -1.74
CA ALA A 74 -14.79 -5.52 -1.19
C ALA A 74 -14.29 -5.60 0.25
N LEU A 75 -14.90 -6.47 1.08
CA LEU A 75 -14.53 -6.63 2.48
C LEU A 75 -13.16 -7.29 2.63
N LYS A 76 -12.92 -8.41 1.93
CA LYS A 76 -11.64 -9.12 1.95
C LYS A 76 -10.52 -8.28 1.37
N TYR A 77 -10.80 -7.57 0.28
CA TYR A 77 -9.86 -6.64 -0.32
C TYR A 77 -9.49 -5.53 0.66
N SER A 78 -10.48 -4.86 1.26
CA SER A 78 -10.27 -3.81 2.26
C SER A 78 -9.51 -4.31 3.49
N ALA A 79 -9.82 -5.52 3.96
CA ALA A 79 -9.13 -6.14 5.09
C ALA A 79 -7.64 -6.36 4.80
N ILE A 80 -7.29 -6.83 3.59
CA ILE A 80 -5.89 -7.02 3.19
C ILE A 80 -5.18 -5.67 3.05
N VAL A 81 -5.84 -4.65 2.47
CA VAL A 81 -5.25 -3.31 2.35
C VAL A 81 -4.98 -2.69 3.73
N LEU A 82 -5.94 -2.82 4.66
CA LEU A 82 -5.75 -2.36 6.04
C LEU A 82 -4.62 -3.13 6.73
N ALA A 83 -4.61 -4.46 6.60
CA ALA A 83 -3.56 -5.30 7.15
C ALA A 83 -2.20 -4.93 6.58
N ALA A 84 -2.08 -4.66 5.27
CA ALA A 84 -0.84 -4.20 4.65
C ALA A 84 -0.37 -2.88 5.27
N GLY A 85 -1.28 -1.94 5.55
CA GLY A 85 -0.94 -0.67 6.18
C GLY A 85 -0.31 -0.79 7.58
N ILE A 86 -0.59 -1.88 8.29
CA ILE A 86 -0.04 -2.17 9.63
C ILE A 86 1.16 -3.12 9.53
N CYS A 87 0.97 -4.25 8.86
CA CYS A 87 1.92 -5.35 8.83
C CYS A 87 3.20 -5.02 8.08
N LEU A 88 3.19 -4.14 7.07
CA LEU A 88 4.42 -3.74 6.40
C LEU A 88 5.38 -3.00 7.35
N GLU A 89 4.83 -2.18 8.25
CA GLU A 89 5.64 -1.47 9.23
C GLU A 89 6.07 -2.39 10.39
N LEU A 90 5.16 -3.26 10.86
CA LEU A 90 5.51 -4.27 11.86
C LEU A 90 6.55 -5.28 11.35
N LEU A 91 6.55 -5.59 10.04
CA LEU A 91 7.56 -6.44 9.42
C LEU A 91 8.97 -5.90 9.61
N GLN A 92 9.14 -4.58 9.70
CA GLN A 92 10.45 -3.97 9.92
C GLN A 92 11.06 -4.36 11.28
N LEU A 93 10.25 -4.71 12.29
CA LEU A 93 10.75 -5.25 13.57
C LEU A 93 11.47 -6.59 13.41
N ALA A 94 11.15 -7.34 12.35
CA ALA A 94 11.77 -8.63 12.03
C ALA A 94 12.96 -8.49 11.07
N VAL A 95 13.25 -7.30 10.56
CA VAL A 95 14.30 -7.03 9.57
C VAL A 95 15.45 -6.28 10.26
N PRO A 96 16.63 -6.91 10.50
CA PRO A 96 17.68 -6.37 11.37
C PRO A 96 18.25 -5.01 10.97
N TRP A 97 18.15 -4.64 9.69
CA TRP A 97 18.67 -3.39 9.12
C TRP A 97 17.57 -2.35 8.84
N ARG A 98 16.32 -2.62 9.27
CA ARG A 98 15.21 -1.67 9.25
C ARG A 98 14.81 -1.33 10.69
N SER A 99 14.02 -0.28 10.87
CA SER A 99 13.57 0.15 12.18
C SER A 99 12.13 0.61 12.10
N PHE A 100 11.31 0.08 13.00
CA PHE A 100 9.91 0.46 13.10
C PHE A 100 9.76 1.97 13.32
N ASN A 101 8.96 2.60 12.47
CA ASN A 101 8.62 4.01 12.53
C ASN A 101 7.09 4.16 12.69
N PRO A 102 6.61 4.58 13.88
CA PRO A 102 5.19 4.80 14.11
C PRO A 102 4.56 5.81 13.15
N VAL A 103 5.34 6.78 12.67
CA VAL A 103 4.83 7.79 11.73
C VAL A 103 4.63 7.16 10.35
N ASP A 104 5.53 6.31 9.86
CA ASP A 104 5.32 5.58 8.60
C ASP A 104 4.06 4.71 8.66
N MET A 105 3.80 4.07 9.81
CA MET A 105 2.56 3.32 10.04
C MET A 105 1.31 4.22 9.90
N ILE A 106 1.34 5.43 10.47
CA ILE A 106 0.21 6.37 10.37
C ILE A 106 -0.05 6.76 8.91
N TYR A 107 0.99 7.00 8.12
CA TYR A 107 0.84 7.35 6.70
C TYR A 107 0.40 6.15 5.85
N ASN A 108 0.91 4.95 6.12
CA ASN A 108 0.42 3.71 5.52
C ASN A 108 -1.10 3.53 5.82
N LEU A 109 -1.51 3.74 7.07
CA LEU A 109 -2.91 3.69 7.48
C LEU A 109 -3.76 4.78 6.82
N GLY A 110 -3.25 6.01 6.69
CA GLY A 110 -3.92 7.08 5.96
C GLY A 110 -4.19 6.70 4.50
N GLY A 111 -3.19 6.11 3.83
CA GLY A 111 -3.34 5.55 2.48
C GLY A 111 -4.36 4.41 2.43
N ALA A 112 -4.34 3.50 3.42
CA ALA A 112 -5.27 2.38 3.51
C ALA A 112 -6.72 2.85 3.71
N ILE A 113 -6.96 3.79 4.64
CA ILE A 113 -8.28 4.36 4.91
C ILE A 113 -8.83 5.04 3.66
N LEU A 114 -8.00 5.84 2.97
CA LEU A 114 -8.40 6.50 1.73
C LEU A 114 -8.70 5.49 0.62
N ALA A 115 -7.88 4.43 0.49
CA ALA A 115 -8.14 3.37 -0.48
C ALA A 115 -9.46 2.64 -0.18
N ILE A 116 -9.72 2.29 1.07
CA ILE A 116 -10.95 1.66 1.53
C ILE A 116 -12.16 2.55 1.27
N PHE A 117 -12.03 3.87 1.49
CA PHE A 117 -13.07 4.83 1.13
C PHE A 117 -13.41 4.76 -0.37
N PHE A 118 -12.42 4.77 -1.26
CA PHE A 118 -12.66 4.64 -2.70
C PHE A 118 -13.23 3.27 -3.09
N ILE A 119 -12.78 2.19 -2.44
CA ILE A 119 -13.33 0.84 -2.61
C ILE A 119 -14.82 0.82 -2.25
N ALA A 120 -15.17 1.36 -1.09
CA ALA A 120 -16.54 1.42 -0.59
C ALA A 120 -17.43 2.29 -1.50
N LEU A 121 -16.93 3.47 -1.92
CA LEU A 121 -17.62 4.35 -2.86
C LEU A 121 -17.83 3.67 -4.22
N SER A 122 -16.81 3.03 -4.77
CA SER A 122 -16.92 2.27 -6.02
C SER A 122 -17.92 1.11 -5.90
N ASN A 123 -17.96 0.44 -4.75
CA ASN A 123 -18.88 -0.66 -4.51
C ASN A 123 -20.34 -0.18 -4.35
N SER A 124 -20.55 0.99 -3.71
CA SER A 124 -21.89 1.58 -3.57
C SER A 124 -22.43 2.17 -4.86
N LEU A 125 -21.56 2.67 -5.75
CA LEU A 125 -21.92 3.24 -7.06
C LEU A 125 -22.27 2.18 -8.13
N GLY A 126 -22.33 0.90 -7.77
CA GLY A 126 -22.89 -0.12 -8.65
C GLY A 126 -21.85 -0.98 -9.35
N ARG A 127 -21.02 -1.69 -8.57
CA ARG A 127 -20.47 -2.98 -9.00
C ARG A 127 -21.61 -4.02 -8.97
N GLN A 128 -22.62 -3.87 -9.84
CA GLN A 128 -23.57 -4.93 -10.16
C GLN A 128 -22.93 -5.88 -11.17
#